data_AF-A0AAD7FYD1-F1
#
_entry.id   AF-A0AAD7FYD1-F1
#
_cell.length_a   1.000
_cell.length_b   1.000
_cell.length_c   1.000
_cell.angle_alpha   90.00
_cell.angle_beta   90.00
_cell.angle_gamma   90.00
#
_symmetry.space_group_name_H-M   'P 1'
#
loop_
_entity.id
_entity.type
_entity.pdbx_description
1 polymer ?
#
loop_
_entity_poly.entity_id
_entity_poly.type
_entity_poly.pdbx_seq_one_letter_code
_entity_poly.pdbx_strand_id
1 'polypeptide(L)'
;LPNNDAPSPHEIATIAGAVQKAKVDLVRLEAAITKRRVELGEFIQRHAPVLSAIRQLPNEILSAIFSECVDINAPFDPLKNGPWVVFQVCRRWRAVAILSSELWCHFVL
;
A
#
# COMPACT_ATOMS: atom_id res chain seq x y z
N LEU A 1 41.41 -26.72 30.80
CA LEU A 1 40.83 -27.77 29.93
C LEU A 1 39.33 -27.76 30.15
N PRO A 2 38.49 -27.69 29.09
CA PRO A 2 37.07 -27.92 29.26
C PRO A 2 36.92 -29.38 29.68
N ASN A 3 36.53 -29.62 30.92
CA ASN A 3 36.45 -30.96 31.47
C ASN A 3 35.26 -31.67 30.79
N ASN A 4 35.51 -32.83 30.16
CA ASN A 4 34.55 -33.57 29.34
C ASN A 4 33.66 -34.50 30.19
N ASP A 5 33.44 -34.14 31.45
CA ASP A 5 32.62 -34.92 32.38
C ASP A 5 31.14 -34.83 31.98
N ALA A 6 30.39 -35.91 32.26
CA ALA A 6 28.97 -35.93 32.02
C ALA A 6 28.27 -34.84 32.86
N PRO A 7 27.39 -34.01 32.27
CA PRO A 7 26.74 -32.93 32.98
C PRO A 7 25.86 -33.48 34.11
N SER A 8 25.88 -32.79 35.25
CA SER A 8 25.06 -33.16 36.39
C SER A 8 23.57 -32.94 36.09
N PRO A 9 22.65 -33.69 36.74
CA PRO A 9 21.21 -33.49 36.56
C PRO A 9 20.74 -32.04 36.83
N HIS A 10 21.41 -31.35 37.75
CA HIS A 10 21.13 -29.95 38.08
C HIS A 10 21.53 -29.00 36.95
N GLU A 11 22.69 -29.20 36.32
CA GLU A 11 23.13 -28.40 35.17
C GLU A 11 22.20 -28.61 33.97
N ILE A 12 21.80 -29.86 33.71
CA ILE A 12 20.83 -30.19 32.66
C ILE A 12 19.51 -29.46 32.92
N ALA A 13 18.96 -29.53 34.14
CA ALA A 13 17.71 -28.86 34.48
C ALA A 13 17.81 -27.33 34.35
N THR A 14 18.92 -26.74 34.78
CA THR A 14 19.17 -25.29 34.69
C THR A 14 19.21 -24.84 33.23
N ILE A 15 20.00 -25.52 32.39
CA ILE A 15 20.12 -25.20 30.97
C ILE A 15 18.78 -25.43 30.25
N ALA A 16 18.08 -26.53 30.55
CA ALA A 16 16.77 -26.81 29.97
C ALA A 16 15.75 -25.71 30.29
N GLY A 17 15.74 -25.21 31.53
CA GLY A 17 14.92 -24.06 31.93
C GLY A 17 15.28 -22.78 31.18
N ALA A 18 16.58 -22.49 31.04
CA ALA A 18 17.05 -21.33 30.30
C ALA A 18 16.68 -21.40 28.81
N VAL A 19 16.87 -22.56 28.17
CA VAL A 19 16.46 -22.81 26.77
C VAL A 19 14.95 -22.67 26.61
N GLN A 20 14.17 -23.20 27.54
CA GLN A 20 12.71 -23.09 27.48
C GLN A 20 12.26 -21.63 27.59
N LYS A 21 12.86 -20.85 28.49
CA LYS A 21 12.61 -19.42 28.60
C LYS A 21 12.94 -18.69 27.31
N ALA A 22 14.11 -18.96 26.72
CA ALA A 22 14.53 -18.35 25.46
C ALA A 22 13.56 -18.67 24.30
N LYS A 23 13.03 -19.91 24.23
CA LYS A 23 12.01 -20.29 23.23
C LYS A 23 10.71 -19.48 23.40
N VAL A 24 10.25 -19.31 24.63
CA VAL A 24 9.05 -18.51 24.93
C VAL A 24 9.26 -17.05 24.54
N ASP A 25 10.42 -16.49 24.89
CA ASP A 25 10.77 -15.11 24.54
C ASP A 25 10.86 -14.91 23.03
N LEU A 26 11.41 -15.89 22.29
CA LEU A 26 11.47 -15.88 20.82
C LEU A 26 10.06 -15.80 20.22
N VAL A 27 9.15 -16.67 20.64
CA VAL A 27 7.75 -16.68 20.14
C VAL A 27 7.06 -15.35 20.43
N ARG A 28 7.29 -14.78 21.62
CA ARG A 28 6.72 -13.48 21.99
C ARG A 28 7.24 -12.35 21.11
N LEU A 29 8.54 -12.35 20.80
CA LEU A 29 9.15 -11.34 19.93
C LEU A 29 8.64 -11.45 18.49
N GLU A 30 8.51 -12.68 17.96
CA GLU A 30 7.96 -12.92 16.62
C GLU A 30 6.52 -12.40 16.50
N ALA A 31 5.69 -12.63 17.51
CA ALA A 31 4.33 -12.10 17.56
C ALA A 31 4.32 -10.56 17.58
N ALA A 32 5.19 -9.93 18.38
CA ALA A 32 5.32 -8.48 18.45
C ALA A 32 5.80 -7.86 17.12
N ILE A 33 6.79 -8.47 16.46
CA ILE A 33 7.28 -8.03 15.15
C ILE A 33 6.17 -8.15 14.11
N THR A 34 5.44 -9.26 14.09
CA THR A 34 4.34 -9.48 13.14
C THR A 34 3.25 -8.43 13.32
N LYS A 35 2.82 -8.20 14.56
CA LYS A 35 1.86 -7.13 14.88
C LYS A 35 2.35 -5.78 14.40
N ARG A 36 3.61 -5.42 14.71
CA ARG A 36 4.17 -4.13 14.34
C ARG A 36 4.30 -3.93 12.82
N ARG A 37 4.62 -5.00 12.08
CA ARG A 37 4.65 -4.98 10.62
C ARG A 37 3.28 -4.67 10.03
N VAL A 38 2.22 -5.29 10.54
CA VAL A 38 0.85 -5.02 10.09
C VAL A 38 0.47 -3.56 10.34
N GLU A 39 0.69 -3.07 11.57
CA GLU A 39 0.38 -1.67 11.94
C GLU A 39 1.10 -0.66 11.03
N LEU A 40 2.39 -0.87 10.78
CA LEU A 40 3.17 0.01 9.90
C LEU A 40 2.74 -0.11 8.44
N GLY A 41 2.41 -1.31 7.97
CA GLY A 41 1.87 -1.53 6.63
C GLY A 41 0.57 -0.77 6.41
N GLU A 42 -0.37 -0.85 7.35
CA GLU A 42 -1.62 -0.09 7.32
C GLU A 42 -1.38 1.42 7.37
N PHE A 43 -0.44 1.87 8.20
CA PHE A 43 -0.08 3.28 8.26
C PHE A 43 0.45 3.78 6.91
N ILE A 44 1.38 3.04 6.30
CA ILE A 44 1.93 3.39 4.98
C ILE A 44 0.81 3.41 3.93
N GLN A 45 0.01 2.34 3.85
CA GLN A 45 -1.07 2.25 2.86
C GLN A 45 -2.07 3.41 2.98
N ARG A 46 -2.40 3.82 4.21
CA ARG A 46 -3.34 4.92 4.45
C ARG A 46 -2.79 6.29 4.05
N HIS A 47 -1.49 6.53 4.22
CA HIS A 47 -0.90 7.87 4.08
C HIS A 47 -0.08 8.06 2.79
N ALA A 48 0.50 6.99 2.23
CA ALA A 48 1.26 7.05 0.98
C ALA A 48 0.51 7.73 -0.18
N PRO A 49 -0.82 7.58 -0.34
CA PRO A 49 -1.53 8.25 -1.42
C PRO A 49 -1.43 9.79 -1.34
N VAL A 50 -1.32 10.39 -0.14
CA VAL A 50 -1.14 11.84 0.02
C VAL A 50 0.18 12.33 -0.57
N LEU A 51 1.21 11.47 -0.54
CA LEU A 51 2.53 11.76 -1.10
C LEU A 51 2.61 11.52 -2.61
N SER A 52 1.54 11.02 -3.24
CA SER A 52 1.53 10.75 -4.68
C SER A 52 1.72 12.04 -5.48
N ALA A 53 2.70 12.05 -6.37
CA ALA A 53 3.02 13.20 -7.24
C ALA A 53 1.79 13.69 -8.02
N ILE A 54 0.91 12.77 -8.45
CA ILE A 54 -0.30 13.13 -9.21
C ILE A 54 -1.28 14.00 -8.40
N ARG A 55 -1.22 13.95 -7.06
CA ARG A 55 -2.02 14.81 -6.18
C ARG A 55 -1.42 16.21 -6.01
N GLN A 56 -0.17 16.41 -6.44
CA GLN A 56 0.53 17.69 -6.36
C GLN A 56 0.57 18.43 -7.70
N LEU A 57 0.28 17.74 -8.80
CA LEU A 57 0.19 18.36 -10.13
C LEU A 57 -0.88 19.46 -10.14
N PRO A 58 -0.66 20.58 -10.86
CA PRO A 58 -1.70 21.54 -11.18
C PRO A 58 -2.87 20.92 -11.96
N ASN A 59 -4.03 21.58 -11.97
CA ASN A 59 -5.21 21.05 -12.66
C ASN A 59 -5.01 21.00 -14.18
N GLU A 60 -4.24 21.94 -14.73
CA GLU A 60 -3.92 22.05 -16.16
C GLU A 60 -3.12 20.84 -16.63
N ILE A 61 -2.14 20.42 -15.83
CA ILE A 61 -1.32 19.24 -16.14
C ILE A 61 -2.16 17.97 -16.01
N LEU A 62 -3.05 17.88 -15.01
CA LEU A 62 -3.98 16.76 -14.89
C LEU A 62 -4.93 16.69 -16.10
N SER A 63 -5.44 17.82 -16.58
CA SER A 63 -6.28 17.91 -17.78
C SER A 63 -5.56 17.34 -19.00
N ALA A 64 -4.33 17.80 -19.24
CA ALA A 64 -3.50 17.33 -20.35
C ALA A 64 -3.26 15.81 -20.27
N ILE A 65 -2.96 15.27 -19.09
CA ILE A 65 -2.82 13.83 -18.88
C ILE A 65 -4.13 13.10 -19.22
N PHE A 66 -5.28 13.61 -18.78
CA PHE A 66 -6.58 12.99 -19.07
C PHE A 66 -6.85 12.94 -20.58
N SER A 67 -6.54 14.02 -21.30
CA SER A 67 -6.73 14.11 -22.76
C SER A 67 -5.93 13.07 -23.52
N GLU A 68 -4.72 12.74 -23.05
CA GLU A 68 -3.89 11.67 -23.64
C GLU A 68 -4.35 10.25 -23.24
N CYS A 69 -5.03 10.12 -22.11
CA CYS A 69 -5.41 8.81 -21.56
C CYS A 69 -6.82 8.36 -21.98
N VAL A 70 -7.66 9.28 -22.42
CA VAL A 70 -9.05 9.01 -22.79
C VAL A 70 -9.12 8.75 -24.30
N ASP A 71 -9.36 7.49 -24.68
CA ASP A 71 -9.67 7.16 -26.06
C ASP A 71 -11.13 7.53 -26.36
N ILE A 72 -11.30 8.63 -27.11
CA ILE A 72 -12.59 9.15 -27.57
C ILE A 72 -13.20 8.31 -28.71
N ASN A 73 -12.41 7.46 -29.37
CA ASN A 73 -12.87 6.63 -30.49
C ASN A 73 -13.29 5.23 -30.03
N ALA A 74 -13.03 4.88 -28.77
CA ALA A 74 -13.43 3.59 -28.21
C ALA A 74 -14.97 3.49 -28.12
N PRO A 75 -15.55 2.27 -28.29
CA PRO A 75 -16.98 2.05 -28.12
C PRO A 75 -17.49 2.60 -26.79
N PHE A 76 -18.69 3.17 -26.77
CA PHE A 76 -19.26 3.74 -25.55
C PHE A 76 -19.39 2.68 -24.44
N ASP A 77 -18.52 2.80 -23.42
CA ASP A 77 -18.59 2.05 -22.17
C ASP A 77 -18.16 3.00 -21.04
N PRO A 78 -19.10 3.56 -20.26
CA PRO A 78 -18.79 4.54 -19.22
C PRO A 78 -17.97 3.95 -18.05
N LEU A 79 -17.80 2.64 -17.99
CA LEU A 79 -16.93 1.98 -17.00
C LEU A 79 -15.50 1.78 -17.51
N LYS A 80 -15.27 1.84 -18.82
CA LYS A 80 -13.98 1.46 -19.43
C LYS A 80 -13.39 2.48 -20.39
N ASN A 81 -14.22 3.35 -20.96
CA ASN A 81 -13.87 4.25 -22.05
C ASN A 81 -14.40 5.66 -21.79
N GLY A 82 -13.86 6.63 -22.54
CA GLY A 82 -14.24 8.03 -22.41
C GLY A 82 -13.80 8.68 -21.09
N PRO A 83 -14.12 9.96 -20.87
CA PRO A 83 -13.72 10.74 -19.69
C PRO A 83 -14.40 10.29 -18.40
N TRP A 84 -15.38 9.38 -18.49
CA TRP A 84 -16.01 8.76 -17.34
C TRP A 84 -15.03 7.93 -16.51
N VAL A 85 -13.97 7.37 -17.12
CA VAL A 85 -12.99 6.57 -16.38
C VAL A 85 -12.22 7.40 -15.36
N VAL A 86 -11.88 8.66 -15.69
CA VAL A 86 -11.16 9.55 -14.77
C VAL A 86 -12.06 10.07 -13.65
N PHE A 87 -13.39 10.08 -13.84
CA PHE A 87 -14.35 10.44 -12.78
C PHE A 87 -14.39 9.43 -11.63
N GLN A 88 -14.02 8.18 -11.88
CA GLN A 88 -14.11 7.12 -10.88
C GLN A 88 -12.92 7.14 -9.88
N VAL A 89 -11.86 7.89 -10.18
CA VAL A 89 -10.61 7.87 -9.39
C VAL A 89 -10.76 8.62 -8.07
N CYS A 90 -11.11 9.91 -8.11
CA CYS A 90 -11.35 10.71 -6.90
C CYS A 90 -12.16 11.98 -7.19
N ARG A 91 -12.62 12.66 -6.13
CA ARG A 91 -13.40 13.91 -6.24
C ARG A 91 -12.66 15.01 -7.02
N ARG A 92 -11.34 15.11 -6.85
CA ARG A 92 -10.52 16.11 -7.54
C ARG A 92 -10.44 15.83 -9.04
N TRP A 93 -10.18 14.59 -9.43
CA TRP A 93 -10.10 14.20 -10.84
C TRP A 93 -11.42 14.43 -11.55
N ARG A 94 -12.53 14.08 -10.89
CA ARG A 94 -13.87 14.40 -11.39
C ARG A 94 -14.07 15.90 -11.60
N ALA A 95 -13.70 16.73 -10.62
CA ALA A 95 -13.83 18.18 -10.74
C ALA A 95 -12.98 18.74 -11.90
N VAL A 96 -11.73 18.30 -12.03
CA VAL A 96 -10.85 18.72 -13.13
C VAL A 96 -11.45 18.29 -14.47
N ALA A 97 -11.79 17.02 -14.62
CA ALA A 97 -12.29 16.49 -15.88
C ALA A 97 -13.64 17.10 -16.30
N ILE A 98 -14.53 17.47 -15.38
CA ILE A 98 -15.76 18.23 -15.69
C ILE A 98 -15.43 19.62 -16.26
N LEU A 99 -14.39 20.28 -15.76
CA LEU A 99 -13.99 21.63 -16.18
C LEU A 99 -13.14 21.64 -17.46
N SER A 100 -12.56 20.50 -17.83
CA SER A 100 -11.75 20.33 -19.02
C SER A 100 -12.61 20.17 -20.28
N SER A 101 -12.98 21.28 -20.93
CA SER A 101 -13.82 21.27 -22.15
C SER A 101 -13.25 20.42 -23.30
N GLU A 102 -11.92 20.31 -23.39
CA GLU A 102 -11.20 19.46 -24.34
C GLU A 102 -11.55 17.97 -24.24
N LEU A 103 -11.96 17.50 -23.06
CA LEU A 103 -12.38 16.11 -22.88
C LEU A 103 -13.78 15.86 -23.45
N TRP A 104 -14.59 16.92 -23.64
CA TRP A 104 -16.00 16.81 -24.02
C TRP A 104 -16.29 17.24 -25.45
N CYS A 105 -15.35 17.90 -26.13
CA CYS A 105 -15.57 18.46 -27.46
C CYS A 105 -15.75 17.42 -28.58
N HIS A 106 -15.46 16.15 -28.31
CA HIS A 106 -15.60 15.05 -29.26
C HIS A 106 -16.85 14.18 -29.02
N PHE A 107 -17.72 14.55 -28.07
CA PHE A 107 -19.02 13.89 -27.92
C PHE A 107 -20.04 14.47 -28.89
N VAL A 108 -20.49 13.63 -29.83
CA VAL A 108 -21.72 13.85 -30.58
C VAL A 108 -22.80 12.98 -29.94
N LEU A 109 -23.89 13.60 -29.46
CA LEU A 109 -25.07 12.91 -28.92
C LEU A 109 -25.93 12.29 -30.02
#